data_AF-A0A8J8P3T2-F1
#
_entry.id   AF-A0A8J8P3T2-F1
#
_cell.length_a   1.000
_cell.length_b   1.000
_cell.length_c   1.000
_cell.angle_alpha   90.00
_cell.angle_beta   90.00
_cell.angle_gamma   90.00
#
_symmetry.space_group_name_H-M   'P 1'
#
loop_
_entity.id
_entity.type
_entity.pdbx_description
1 polymer ?
#
loop_
_entity_poly.entity_id
_entity_poly.type
_entity_poly.pdbx_seq_one_letter_code
_entity_poly.pdbx_strand_id
1 'polypeptide(L)'
;MDGDGCSRQCKIEMGFECSINGSKDQCKEVCGDGIVRNLACDDGNSEPNDGCSPTCTIEIGWNCTTTGNNPSLCTKIDSPYLTTASLEKDNSQLTLYFSSEIRASENLTKENFNLKIINNPLTDPVELNWTIIPNDQVSNSILLKLNIKGQLYGIESIEISIMDVSHIYDPSHRFPLLYLSSKIIAVLNSSQFQGQQ
;
A
#
# COMPACT_ATOMS: atom_id res chain seq x y z
N MET A 1 12.98 -16.49 -35.63
CA MET A 1 14.05 -15.48 -35.47
C MET A 1 14.86 -15.92 -34.27
N ASP A 2 16.00 -15.32 -33.94
CA ASP A 2 16.63 -15.69 -32.68
C ASP A 2 15.98 -14.86 -31.55
N GLY A 3 15.63 -15.50 -30.42
CA GLY A 3 14.96 -14.88 -29.28
C GLY A 3 13.43 -15.00 -29.21
N ASP A 4 12.82 -15.85 -30.05
CA ASP A 4 11.39 -16.18 -30.01
C ASP A 4 11.10 -17.58 -29.42
N GLY A 5 12.14 -18.24 -28.90
CA GLY A 5 12.09 -19.61 -28.39
C GLY A 5 12.32 -20.68 -29.45
N CYS A 6 12.38 -20.33 -30.74
CA CYS A 6 12.65 -21.27 -31.83
C CYS A 6 13.73 -20.75 -32.79
N SER A 7 14.93 -21.31 -32.66
CA SER A 7 16.08 -20.95 -33.49
C SER A 7 15.83 -21.19 -34.98
N ARG A 8 16.66 -20.58 -35.84
CA ARG A 8 16.60 -20.75 -37.32
C ARG A 8 16.78 -22.20 -37.80
N GLN A 9 17.20 -23.11 -36.92
CA GLN A 9 17.32 -24.55 -37.19
C GLN A 9 16.13 -25.35 -36.63
N CYS A 10 15.04 -24.69 -36.25
CA CYS A 10 13.85 -25.26 -35.61
C CYS A 10 14.18 -26.02 -34.31
N LYS A 11 15.16 -25.51 -33.53
CA LYS A 11 15.49 -26.02 -32.20
C LYS A 11 15.03 -25.04 -31.14
N ILE A 12 14.54 -25.58 -30.02
CA ILE A 12 14.18 -24.82 -28.81
C ILE A 12 15.41 -24.04 -28.35
N GLU A 13 15.22 -22.74 -28.11
CA GLU A 13 16.27 -21.87 -27.59
C GLU A 13 16.47 -22.06 -26.09
N MET A 14 17.69 -21.82 -25.62
CA MET A 14 18.00 -21.93 -24.19
C MET A 14 17.13 -20.96 -23.37
N GLY A 15 16.53 -21.47 -22.30
CA GLY A 15 15.62 -20.71 -21.42
C GLY A 15 14.22 -20.49 -21.98
N PHE A 16 13.83 -21.29 -22.99
CA PHE A 16 12.46 -21.35 -23.48
C PHE A 16 11.88 -22.76 -23.35
N GLU A 17 10.60 -22.83 -23.02
CA GLU A 17 9.79 -24.03 -23.14
C GLU A 17 8.74 -23.81 -24.23
N CYS A 18 8.69 -24.75 -25.20
CA CYS A 18 7.80 -24.65 -26.36
C CYS A 18 6.76 -25.77 -26.37
N SER A 19 5.49 -25.40 -26.53
CA SER A 19 4.40 -26.34 -26.80
C SER A 19 4.16 -26.43 -28.31
N ILE A 20 4.37 -27.62 -28.86
CA ILE A 20 4.20 -27.90 -30.30
C ILE A 20 2.73 -28.26 -30.55
N ASN A 21 1.93 -27.28 -31.00
CA ASN A 21 0.51 -27.48 -31.31
C ASN A 21 0.25 -27.39 -32.82
N GLY A 22 0.82 -28.33 -33.57
CA GLY A 22 0.49 -28.63 -34.98
C GLY A 22 0.80 -27.54 -36.02
N SER A 23 0.17 -26.36 -35.91
CA SER A 23 0.26 -25.27 -36.90
C SER A 23 1.08 -24.06 -36.43
N LYS A 24 1.39 -23.94 -35.13
CA LYS A 24 2.27 -22.90 -34.59
C LYS A 24 2.88 -23.35 -33.26
N ASP A 25 4.21 -23.26 -33.16
CA ASP A 25 4.91 -23.45 -31.88
C ASP A 25 4.65 -22.24 -30.97
N GLN A 26 4.28 -22.50 -29.72
CA GLN A 26 4.15 -21.47 -28.69
C GLN A 26 5.27 -21.64 -27.69
N CYS A 27 6.23 -20.74 -27.71
CA CYS A 27 7.33 -20.71 -26.76
C CYS A 27 7.10 -19.64 -25.70
N LYS A 28 7.42 -19.97 -24.45
CA LYS A 28 7.48 -19.03 -23.34
C LYS A 28 8.85 -19.13 -22.66
N GLU A 29 9.29 -18.02 -22.09
CA GLU A 29 10.48 -18.01 -21.25
C GLU A 29 10.25 -18.93 -20.05
N VAL A 30 11.27 -19.70 -19.69
CA VAL A 30 11.27 -20.53 -18.48
C VAL A 30 11.34 -19.60 -17.29
N CYS A 31 10.39 -19.72 -16.38
CA CYS A 31 10.42 -18.97 -15.13
C CYS A 31 11.28 -19.72 -14.09
N GLY A 32 12.22 -19.01 -13.48
CA GLY A 32 13.11 -19.54 -12.45
C GLY A 32 14.44 -20.05 -13.01
N ASP A 33 14.78 -19.74 -14.26
CA ASP A 33 16.08 -20.07 -14.84
C ASP A 33 17.13 -18.96 -14.63
N GLY A 34 16.69 -17.82 -14.08
CA GLY A 34 17.52 -16.67 -13.79
C GLY A 34 17.87 -15.86 -15.05
N ILE A 35 17.14 -16.03 -16.15
CA ILE A 35 17.42 -15.34 -17.41
C ILE A 35 16.21 -14.53 -17.85
N VAL A 36 16.21 -13.25 -17.50
CA VAL A 36 15.17 -12.31 -17.94
C VAL A 36 15.41 -11.83 -19.38
N ARG A 37 14.43 -12.04 -20.27
CA ARG A 37 14.42 -11.42 -21.61
C ARG A 37 13.19 -10.52 -21.75
N ASN A 38 11.99 -11.07 -21.56
CA ASN A 38 10.71 -10.34 -21.56
C ASN A 38 9.88 -10.58 -20.29
N LEU A 39 10.31 -11.46 -19.37
CA LEU A 39 9.67 -11.64 -18.06
C LEU A 39 9.75 -10.34 -17.23
N ALA A 40 8.80 -10.15 -16.30
CA ALA A 40 8.82 -9.00 -15.40
C ALA A 40 9.94 -9.11 -14.35
N CYS A 41 10.25 -10.34 -13.95
CA CYS A 41 11.37 -10.72 -13.11
C CYS A 41 11.70 -12.20 -13.34
N ASP A 42 12.91 -12.62 -12.99
CA ASP A 42 13.28 -14.03 -12.79
C ASP A 42 14.47 -14.06 -11.83
N ASP A 43 14.27 -14.36 -10.56
CA ASP A 43 15.33 -14.40 -9.54
C ASP A 43 16.04 -15.76 -9.44
N GLY A 44 15.83 -16.64 -10.43
CA GLY A 44 16.50 -17.94 -10.54
C GLY A 44 15.86 -19.03 -9.69
N ASN A 45 14.63 -18.83 -9.21
CA ASN A 45 13.88 -19.86 -8.52
C ASN A 45 12.36 -19.73 -8.75
N SER A 46 11.55 -20.55 -8.08
CA SER A 46 10.08 -20.51 -8.16
C SER A 46 9.43 -20.53 -6.78
N GLU A 47 10.17 -20.10 -5.76
CA GLU A 47 9.68 -19.90 -4.40
C GLU A 47 8.92 -18.56 -4.35
N PRO A 48 7.80 -18.50 -3.63
CA PRO A 48 7.10 -17.23 -3.41
C PRO A 48 7.68 -16.47 -2.20
N ASN A 49 7.41 -15.17 -2.15
CA ASN A 49 7.75 -14.22 -1.08
C ASN A 49 9.22 -13.77 -1.01
N ASP A 50 9.96 -13.87 -2.11
CA ASP A 50 11.31 -13.31 -2.31
C ASP A 50 11.33 -12.16 -3.34
N GLY A 51 10.18 -11.84 -3.92
CA GLY A 51 9.95 -10.72 -4.80
C GLY A 51 9.66 -11.07 -6.25
N CYS A 52 9.98 -12.30 -6.69
CA CYS A 52 9.55 -12.79 -7.99
C CYS A 52 8.63 -14.01 -7.83
N SER A 53 7.40 -13.91 -8.34
CA SER A 53 6.45 -15.01 -8.17
C SER A 53 6.85 -16.25 -8.98
N PRO A 54 6.28 -17.43 -8.68
CA PRO A 54 6.47 -18.65 -9.47
C PRO A 54 6.00 -18.55 -10.93
N THR A 55 5.30 -17.46 -11.30
CA THR A 55 4.89 -17.13 -12.67
C THR A 55 5.64 -15.92 -13.23
N CYS A 56 6.76 -15.54 -12.61
CA CYS A 56 7.67 -14.48 -13.03
C CYS A 56 6.99 -13.11 -13.16
N THR A 57 6.10 -12.84 -12.20
CA THR A 57 5.50 -11.53 -11.95
C THR A 57 6.09 -10.96 -10.67
N ILE A 58 6.40 -9.67 -10.65
CA ILE A 58 6.88 -9.01 -9.42
C ILE A 58 5.80 -9.12 -8.34
N GLU A 59 6.21 -9.56 -7.16
CA GLU A 59 5.31 -9.71 -6.03
C GLU A 59 4.95 -8.35 -5.41
N ILE A 60 3.74 -8.27 -4.85
CA ILE A 60 3.28 -7.06 -4.15
C ILE A 60 4.25 -6.78 -2.99
N GLY A 61 4.72 -5.54 -2.88
CA GLY A 61 5.68 -5.17 -1.84
C GLY A 61 7.14 -5.25 -2.27
N TRP A 62 7.43 -5.61 -3.52
CA TRP A 62 8.80 -5.82 -3.99
C TRP A 62 9.13 -4.97 -5.21
N ASN A 63 10.41 -4.59 -5.29
CA ASN A 63 11.00 -3.98 -6.47
C ASN A 63 12.12 -4.89 -6.95
N CYS A 64 12.03 -5.35 -8.19
CA CYS A 64 13.02 -6.22 -8.81
C CYS A 64 13.76 -5.46 -9.92
N THR A 65 15.09 -5.53 -9.89
CA THR A 65 15.93 -4.95 -10.93
C THR A 65 16.51 -6.05 -11.80
N THR A 66 16.42 -5.87 -13.11
CA THR A 66 16.91 -6.82 -14.12
C THR A 66 18.15 -6.22 -14.79
N THR A 67 19.22 -7.00 -14.95
CA THR A 67 20.46 -6.54 -15.58
C THR A 67 20.86 -7.49 -16.71
N GLY A 68 20.21 -7.32 -17.86
CA GLY A 68 20.38 -8.23 -18.99
C GLY A 68 19.89 -9.64 -18.65
N ASN A 69 20.59 -10.66 -19.18
CA ASN A 69 20.27 -12.08 -19.04
C ASN A 69 20.73 -12.68 -17.68
N ASN A 70 20.59 -11.92 -16.58
CA ASN A 70 20.97 -12.35 -15.23
C ASN A 70 19.75 -12.43 -14.30
N PRO A 71 19.86 -13.14 -13.16
CA PRO A 71 18.78 -13.20 -12.19
C PRO A 71 18.40 -11.81 -11.68
N SER A 72 17.11 -11.58 -11.52
CA SER A 72 16.54 -10.40 -10.87
C SER A 72 17.06 -10.26 -9.45
N LEU A 73 17.49 -9.05 -9.10
CA LEU A 73 17.71 -8.68 -7.71
C LEU A 73 16.45 -8.02 -7.18
N CYS A 74 15.73 -8.71 -6.29
CA CYS A 74 14.52 -8.23 -5.66
C CYS A 74 14.79 -7.71 -4.24
N THR A 75 14.23 -6.53 -3.94
CA THR A 75 14.31 -5.90 -2.63
C THR A 75 12.91 -5.52 -2.17
N LYS A 76 12.62 -5.71 -0.87
CA LYS A 76 11.37 -5.23 -0.28
C LYS A 76 11.28 -3.72 -0.42
N ILE A 77 10.11 -3.25 -0.82
CA ILE A 77 9.79 -1.84 -0.86
C ILE A 77 9.45 -1.40 0.57
N ASP A 78 10.26 -0.50 1.11
CA ASP A 78 9.97 0.20 2.36
C ASP A 78 8.77 1.12 2.16
N SER A 79 7.61 0.53 2.40
CA SER A 79 6.32 1.18 2.21
C SER A 79 6.00 2.07 3.42
N PRO A 80 5.50 3.30 3.20
CA PRO A 80 5.01 4.11 4.31
C PRO A 80 3.97 3.32 5.09
N TYR A 81 4.03 3.37 6.41
CA TYR A 81 3.01 2.81 7.29
C TYR A 81 2.63 3.83 8.35
N LEU A 82 1.41 3.75 8.84
CA LEU A 82 0.93 4.66 9.88
C LEU A 82 1.65 4.34 11.20
N THR A 83 2.29 5.35 11.79
CA THR A 83 3.10 5.20 13.02
C THR A 83 2.32 5.65 14.25
N THR A 84 1.65 6.80 14.16
CA THR A 84 0.90 7.37 15.28
C THR A 84 -0.16 8.35 14.76
N ALA A 85 -1.03 8.78 15.68
CA ALA A 85 -2.06 9.76 15.44
C ALA A 85 -2.14 10.72 16.63
N SER A 86 -2.31 12.02 16.37
CA SER A 86 -2.36 13.05 17.39
C SER A 86 -3.55 13.98 17.16
N LEU A 87 -4.29 14.25 18.23
CA LEU A 87 -5.41 15.18 18.22
C LEU A 87 -4.97 16.56 18.72
N GLU A 88 -5.45 17.61 18.07
CA GLU A 88 -5.34 18.97 18.60
C GLU A 88 -6.09 19.11 19.93
N LYS A 89 -5.71 20.13 20.71
CA LYS A 89 -6.24 20.37 22.06
C LYS A 89 -7.76 20.55 22.10
N ASP A 90 -8.35 21.03 21.01
CA ASP A 90 -9.78 21.24 20.85
C ASP A 90 -10.51 20.07 20.16
N ASN A 91 -9.79 18.98 19.85
CA ASN A 91 -10.28 17.82 19.09
C ASN A 91 -10.84 18.18 17.69
N SER A 92 -10.54 19.37 17.16
CA SER A 92 -11.03 19.82 15.85
C SER A 92 -10.22 19.26 14.69
N GLN A 93 -8.99 18.81 14.96
CA GLN A 93 -8.07 18.29 13.96
C GLN A 93 -7.34 17.05 14.47
N LEU A 94 -7.16 16.09 13.57
CA LEU A 94 -6.42 14.85 13.77
C LEU A 94 -5.28 14.79 12.77
N THR A 95 -4.05 14.70 13.27
CA THR A 95 -2.87 14.48 12.45
C THR A 95 -2.51 13.00 12.47
N LEU A 96 -2.44 12.39 11.29
CA LEU A 96 -1.98 11.02 11.06
C LEU A 96 -0.51 11.08 10.62
N TYR A 97 0.38 10.34 11.29
CA TYR A 97 1.81 10.32 10.98
C TYR A 97 2.22 9.01 10.33
N PHE A 98 3.12 9.09 9.36
CA PHE A 98 3.63 7.98 8.57
C PHE A 98 5.12 7.77 8.83
N SER A 99 5.61 6.55 8.58
CA SER A 99 7.01 6.17 8.74
C SER A 99 7.95 6.81 7.71
N SER A 100 7.40 7.27 6.60
CA SER A 100 8.11 7.99 5.54
C SER A 100 7.23 9.10 4.95
N GLU A 101 7.82 9.91 4.10
CA GLU A 101 7.11 10.94 3.35
C GLU A 101 6.08 10.33 2.39
N ILE A 102 4.91 10.95 2.29
CA ILE A 102 3.81 10.55 1.42
C ILE A 102 3.25 11.74 0.64
N ARG A 103 2.46 11.43 -0.39
CA ARG A 103 1.55 12.35 -1.08
C ARG A 103 0.13 11.83 -0.91
N ALA A 104 -0.74 12.66 -0.35
CA ALA A 104 -2.15 12.35 -0.17
C ALA A 104 -2.99 13.09 -1.20
N SER A 105 -3.86 12.37 -1.92
CA SER A 105 -4.83 13.02 -2.81
C SER A 105 -5.92 13.73 -2.00
N GLU A 106 -6.44 14.84 -2.53
CA GLU A 106 -7.62 15.52 -1.97
C GLU A 106 -8.90 14.66 -1.99
N ASN A 107 -8.91 13.59 -2.78
CA ASN A 107 -10.07 12.70 -2.93
C ASN A 107 -10.17 11.61 -1.84
N LEU A 108 -9.43 11.72 -0.74
CA LEU A 108 -9.54 10.77 0.36
C LEU A 108 -10.92 10.84 1.02
N THR A 109 -11.59 9.69 1.10
CA THR A 109 -12.94 9.56 1.67
C THR A 109 -12.99 8.56 2.82
N LYS A 110 -14.20 8.33 3.36
CA LYS A 110 -14.49 7.31 4.38
C LYS A 110 -14.19 5.88 3.90
N GLU A 111 -14.11 5.66 2.59
CA GLU A 111 -13.69 4.38 2.01
C GLU A 111 -12.19 4.14 2.20
N ASN A 112 -11.41 5.20 2.37
CA ASN A 112 -9.97 5.13 2.63
C ASN A 112 -9.67 5.01 4.13
N PHE A 113 -10.30 5.87 4.95
CA PHE A 113 -10.12 5.89 6.40
C PHE A 113 -11.45 5.75 7.13
N ASN A 114 -11.57 4.67 7.92
CA ASN A 114 -12.67 4.49 8.84
C ASN A 114 -12.25 4.99 10.22
N LEU A 115 -12.88 6.08 10.68
CA LEU A 115 -12.70 6.61 12.01
C LEU A 115 -13.94 6.29 12.84
N LYS A 116 -13.73 5.65 13.99
CA LYS A 116 -14.81 5.26 14.90
C LYS A 116 -14.51 5.74 16.32
N ILE A 117 -15.50 6.36 16.96
CA ILE A 117 -15.42 6.66 18.39
C ILE A 117 -15.66 5.36 19.17
N ILE A 118 -14.73 5.04 20.06
CA ILE A 118 -14.77 3.91 20.96
C ILE A 118 -14.79 4.39 22.42
N ASN A 119 -15.15 3.49 23.33
CA ASN A 119 -15.24 3.77 24.77
C ASN A 119 -16.24 4.88 25.14
N ASN A 120 -17.25 5.11 24.29
CA ASN A 120 -18.37 5.97 24.64
C ASN A 120 -19.21 5.29 25.75
N PRO A 121 -19.36 5.90 26.94
CA PRO A 121 -20.16 5.33 28.02
C PRO A 121 -21.66 5.40 27.76
N LEU A 122 -22.11 6.22 26.81
CA LEU A 122 -23.52 6.36 26.45
C LEU A 122 -23.96 5.39 25.35
N THR A 123 -25.25 5.09 25.35
CA THR A 123 -25.92 4.36 24.27
C THR A 123 -26.16 5.22 23.04
N ASP A 124 -26.19 6.55 23.18
CA ASP A 124 -26.41 7.46 22.07
C ASP A 124 -25.15 7.54 21.18
N PRO A 125 -25.29 7.33 19.86
CA PRO A 125 -24.15 7.36 18.95
C PRO A 125 -23.63 8.79 18.79
N VAL A 126 -22.34 8.99 19.05
CA VAL A 126 -21.65 10.24 18.69
C VAL A 126 -21.37 10.21 17.19
N GLU A 127 -21.82 11.22 16.47
CA GLU A 127 -21.54 11.34 15.03
C GLU A 127 -20.14 11.90 14.83
N LEU A 128 -19.31 11.18 14.08
CA LEU A 128 -17.98 11.63 13.65
C LEU A 128 -17.94 11.74 12.13
N ASN A 129 -17.76 12.96 11.65
CA ASN A 129 -17.45 13.25 10.26
C ASN A 129 -16.06 13.89 10.17
N TRP A 130 -15.39 13.73 9.03
CA TRP A 130 -14.09 14.32 8.81
C TRP A 130 -13.90 14.70 7.34
N THR A 131 -13.03 15.67 7.11
CA THR A 131 -12.58 16.08 5.77
C THR A 131 -11.07 16.18 5.79
N ILE A 132 -10.40 15.77 4.71
CA ILE A 132 -8.98 16.02 4.58
C ILE A 132 -8.72 17.53 4.49
N ILE A 133 -7.69 18.00 5.18
CA ILE A 133 -7.08 19.29 4.89
C ILE A 133 -5.96 18.98 3.88
N PRO A 134 -6.10 19.42 2.62
CA PRO A 134 -5.12 19.13 1.58
C PRO A 134 -3.71 19.49 2.04
N ASN A 135 -2.79 18.57 1.81
CA ASN A 135 -1.37 18.84 1.91
C ASN A 135 -0.79 18.70 0.52
N ASP A 136 -0.79 19.79 -0.25
CA ASP A 136 -0.28 19.84 -1.63
C ASP A 136 1.23 19.54 -1.72
N GLN A 137 1.89 19.39 -0.56
CA GLN A 137 3.30 19.10 -0.42
C GLN A 137 3.53 17.66 0.04
N VAL A 138 4.70 17.14 -0.33
CA VAL A 138 5.22 15.89 0.24
C VAL A 138 5.38 16.08 1.74
N SER A 139 4.81 15.17 2.54
CA SER A 139 4.83 15.25 3.99
C SER A 139 4.78 13.87 4.63
N ASN A 140 5.31 13.73 5.83
CA ASN A 140 5.15 12.52 6.64
C ASN A 140 3.82 12.47 7.42
N SER A 141 2.89 13.39 7.13
CA SER A 141 1.62 13.48 7.84
C SER A 141 0.45 13.95 6.98
N ILE A 142 -0.74 13.50 7.36
CA ILE A 142 -2.03 13.95 6.82
C ILE A 142 -2.83 14.58 7.96
N LEU A 143 -3.45 15.72 7.66
CA LEU A 143 -4.28 16.44 8.60
C LEU A 143 -5.76 16.26 8.22
N LEU A 144 -6.55 15.79 9.18
CA LEU A 144 -8.00 15.61 9.04
C LEU A 144 -8.70 16.63 9.92
N LYS A 145 -9.60 17.41 9.32
CA LYS A 145 -10.54 18.25 10.07
C LYS A 145 -11.68 17.37 10.56
N LEU A 146 -11.91 17.36 11.86
CA LEU A 146 -12.96 16.59 12.51
C LEU A 146 -14.22 17.46 12.73
N ASN A 147 -15.37 16.81 12.66
CA ASN A 147 -16.67 17.36 13.04
C ASN A 147 -17.39 16.31 13.89
N ILE A 148 -17.28 16.49 15.21
CA ILE A 148 -17.86 15.61 16.21
C ILE A 148 -19.15 16.25 16.71
N LYS A 149 -20.27 15.53 16.61
CA LYS A 149 -21.55 15.96 17.16
C LYS A 149 -22.01 14.99 18.24
N GLY A 150 -22.21 15.51 19.43
CA GLY A 150 -22.59 14.75 20.61
C GLY A 150 -21.81 15.21 21.83
N GLN A 151 -22.20 14.70 22.99
CA GLN A 151 -21.49 14.93 24.24
C GLN A 151 -20.38 13.87 24.38
N LEU A 152 -19.18 14.30 24.78
CA LEU A 152 -18.09 13.42 25.18
C LEU A 152 -17.79 13.65 26.66
N TYR A 153 -17.17 12.66 27.31
CA TYR A 153 -16.93 12.59 28.74
C TYR A 153 -15.44 12.48 29.11
N GLY A 154 -14.55 12.48 28.11
CA GLY A 154 -13.10 12.50 28.29
C GLY A 154 -12.47 11.11 28.48
N ILE A 155 -13.22 10.04 28.24
CA ILE A 155 -12.72 8.65 28.23
C ILE A 155 -12.75 8.03 26.82
N GLU A 156 -13.37 8.73 25.88
CA GLU A 156 -13.54 8.31 24.51
C GLU A 156 -12.21 8.35 23.75
N SER A 157 -12.11 7.52 22.72
CA SER A 157 -10.97 7.52 21.81
C SER A 157 -11.46 7.35 20.38
N ILE A 158 -10.66 7.78 19.41
CA ILE A 158 -10.90 7.53 17.99
C ILE A 158 -10.04 6.32 17.60
N GLU A 159 -10.67 5.23 17.19
CA GLU A 159 -10.02 4.15 16.46
C GLU A 159 -9.95 4.54 14.98
N ILE A 160 -8.75 4.52 14.42
CA ILE A 160 -8.49 4.76 13.00
C ILE A 160 -8.14 3.42 12.36
N SER A 161 -8.94 3.03 11.37
CA SER A 161 -8.70 1.86 10.52
C SER A 161 -8.47 2.31 9.08
N ILE A 162 -7.35 1.90 8.50
CA ILE A 162 -7.04 2.13 7.09
C ILE A 162 -7.70 1.01 6.27
N MET A 163 -8.56 1.42 5.35
CA MET A 163 -9.39 0.51 4.54
C MET A 163 -8.93 0.46 3.09
N ASP A 164 -8.56 1.61 2.53
CA ASP A 164 -8.02 1.73 1.18
C ASP A 164 -6.99 2.87 1.12
N VAL A 165 -5.87 2.59 0.49
CA VAL A 165 -4.67 3.41 0.42
C VAL A 165 -4.31 3.76 -1.02
N SER A 166 -5.16 3.39 -1.97
CA SER A 166 -5.02 3.68 -3.40
C SER A 166 -4.74 5.15 -3.71
N HIS A 167 -5.10 6.07 -2.82
CA HIS A 167 -4.93 7.52 -2.95
C HIS A 167 -3.79 8.11 -2.09
N ILE A 168 -2.95 7.27 -1.48
CA ILE A 168 -1.76 7.67 -0.72
C ILE A 168 -0.54 7.05 -1.40
N TYR A 169 0.37 7.91 -1.85
CA TYR A 169 1.49 7.51 -2.69
C TYR A 169 2.81 7.85 -2.01
N ASP A 170 3.86 7.10 -2.35
CA ASP A 170 5.22 7.57 -2.11
C ASP A 170 5.48 8.86 -2.95
N PRO A 171 6.44 9.72 -2.56
CA PRO A 171 6.73 10.97 -3.25
C PRO A 171 7.05 10.81 -4.75
N SER A 172 7.56 9.64 -5.15
CA SER A 172 7.89 9.26 -6.52
C SER A 172 6.73 8.65 -7.32
N HIS A 173 5.54 8.48 -6.72
CA HIS A 173 4.34 7.91 -7.34
C HIS A 173 4.55 6.51 -7.95
N ARG A 174 5.56 5.76 -7.51
CA ARG A 174 5.95 4.52 -8.16
C ARG A 174 5.27 3.29 -7.57
N PHE A 175 4.79 3.36 -6.34
CA PHE A 175 4.28 2.18 -5.65
C PHE A 175 3.02 2.48 -4.81
N PRO A 176 1.87 1.86 -5.11
CA PRO A 176 0.72 1.84 -4.20
C PRO A 176 0.98 0.74 -3.16
N LEU A 177 1.62 1.07 -2.06
CA LEU A 177 1.87 0.11 -0.99
C LEU A 177 1.75 0.80 0.37
N LEU A 178 0.68 0.46 1.05
CA LEU A 178 0.57 0.46 2.50
C LEU A 178 0.13 -0.98 2.80
N TYR A 179 0.91 -1.74 3.57
CA TYR A 179 0.46 -3.05 4.04
C TYR A 179 -0.84 -2.84 4.81
N LEU A 180 -1.96 -3.22 4.18
CA LEU A 180 -3.31 -3.01 4.65
C LEU A 180 -3.56 -3.82 5.93
N SER A 181 -3.33 -3.18 7.08
CA SER A 181 -4.07 -3.42 8.34
C SER A 181 -3.42 -2.69 9.52
N SER A 182 -3.12 -1.40 9.37
CA SER A 182 -2.73 -0.59 10.53
C SER A 182 -3.97 -0.06 11.24
N LYS A 183 -4.11 -0.41 12.51
CA LYS A 183 -5.05 0.23 13.43
C LYS A 183 -4.28 1.07 14.43
N ILE A 184 -4.71 2.31 14.61
CA ILE A 184 -4.17 3.21 15.64
C ILE A 184 -5.32 3.78 16.45
N ILE A 185 -5.06 4.03 17.72
CA ILE A 185 -6.00 4.67 18.64
C ILE A 185 -5.45 6.04 19.01
N ALA A 186 -6.24 7.08 18.77
CA ALA A 186 -5.98 8.44 19.25
C ALA A 186 -6.92 8.74 20.42
N VAL A 187 -6.36 9.14 21.56
CA VAL A 187 -7.14 9.47 22.76
C VAL A 187 -7.66 10.90 22.65
N LEU A 188 -8.96 11.12 22.85
CA LEU A 188 -9.55 12.45 22.83
C LEU A 188 -9.08 13.27 24.02
N ASN A 189 -8.75 14.55 23.79
CA ASN A 189 -8.33 15.45 24.86
C ASN A 189 -9.51 15.76 25.78
N SER A 190 -9.38 15.43 27.07
CA SER A 190 -10.43 15.54 28.09
C SER A 190 -10.66 16.97 28.60
N SER A 191 -9.77 17.91 28.28
CA SER A 191 -9.74 19.28 28.82
C SER A 191 -10.87 20.22 28.37
N GLN A 192 -11.79 19.76 27.52
CA GLN A 192 -12.93 20.54 27.02
C GLN A 192 -14.30 20.00 27.45
N PHE A 193 -14.37 18.83 28.13
CA PHE A 193 -15.66 18.22 28.49
C PHE A 193 -16.11 18.52 29.92
N GLN A 194 -15.31 19.30 30.66
CA GLN A 194 -15.74 19.93 31.89
C GLN A 194 -16.40 21.29 31.58
N GLY A 195 -17.64 21.30 31.04
CA GLY A 195 -18.36 22.57 30.98
C GLY A 195 -19.48 22.77 29.97
N GLN A 196 -20.35 21.79 29.74
CA GLN A 196 -21.71 22.09 29.28
C GLN A 196 -22.72 21.43 30.23
N GLN A 197 -23.00 22.13 31.33
CA GLN A 197 -24.27 22.06 32.06
C GLN A 197 -25.22 23.08 31.47
#